data_AF-A0A661SE32-F1
#
_entry.id   AF-A0A661SE32-F1
#
_cell.length_a   1.000
_cell.length_b   1.000
_cell.length_c   1.000
_cell.angle_alpha   90.00
_cell.angle_beta   90.00
_cell.angle_gamma   90.00
#
_symmetry.space_group_name_H-M   'P 1'
#
loop_
_entity.id
_entity.type
_entity.pdbx_description
1 polymer ?
#
loop_
_entity_poly.entity_id
_entity_poly.type
_entity_poly.pdbx_seq_one_letter_code
_entity_poly.pdbx_strand_id
1 'polypeptide(L)'
;SAGRGLQPRPQCSVNPSAGRGFLCRTGFATPSAMFCQSLCRTGFPLPDGVSSAGRGLQPRPQCSVNANISNSAGRGLQPRPQCSVNPRHKFQTGLQTPSGNLSLMHMGNAPRRGPSIKHQVKKIIKKYWDRFLITLIKKSVSEEPLRRKSYQQKYEMSLREWLIYHQKEIVFDRVTWMGTKTWKNILDLWIYQEIIYEIQPDVIVEIGSRYGGSTKYFANLSDLLNKGTVISIDTDRSVYDLEHKRVITLTGTSSDPGIISQVAELCRDKIALVIQDGDHSRKQVLEDLENYSEFVSLNSYFIVEDGIVDLFHYGDGLGFQEDTPGPLAAVEEFLEHHPQFIVDSERERYLLTYNPKGFLKRISI
;
A
#
# COMPACT_ATOMS: atom_id res chain seq x y z
N SER A 1 8.90 34.56 43.62
CA SER A 1 7.73 35.44 43.83
C SER A 1 6.90 35.44 42.55
N ALA A 2 5.60 35.13 42.67
CA ALA A 2 4.56 35.03 41.63
C ALA A 2 4.75 33.87 40.61
N GLY A 3 3.91 32.83 40.50
CA GLY A 3 2.55 32.60 41.00
C GLY A 3 1.50 32.97 39.95
N ARG A 4 0.95 31.95 39.25
CA ARG A 4 -0.34 31.86 38.50
C ARG A 4 -0.21 30.68 37.50
N GLY A 5 -1.10 29.71 37.35
CA GLY A 5 -2.36 29.38 37.99
C GLY A 5 -2.80 28.04 37.40
N LEU A 6 -3.10 27.06 38.26
CA LEU A 6 -3.62 25.74 37.89
C LEU A 6 -5.06 25.88 37.39
N GLN A 7 -5.36 25.38 36.20
CA GLN A 7 -6.74 25.15 35.77
C GLN A 7 -7.21 23.74 36.16
N PRO A 8 -8.46 23.57 36.64
CA PRO A 8 -8.97 22.27 37.07
C PRO A 8 -9.39 21.40 35.88
N ARG A 9 -9.11 20.09 35.99
CA ARG A 9 -9.58 19.04 35.07
C ARG A 9 -11.10 18.88 35.16
N PRO A 10 -11.82 18.62 34.06
CA PRO A 10 -13.24 18.28 34.14
C PRO A 10 -13.42 16.87 34.72
N GLN A 11 -14.22 16.79 35.78
CA GLN A 11 -14.68 15.53 36.39
C GLN A 11 -15.76 14.90 35.51
N CYS A 12 -15.58 13.64 35.11
CA CYS A 12 -16.64 12.83 34.53
C CYS A 12 -17.60 12.38 35.63
N SER A 13 -18.82 12.92 35.64
CA SER A 13 -19.93 12.43 36.46
C SER A 13 -20.61 11.25 35.78
N VAL A 14 -20.58 10.08 36.41
CA VAL A 14 -21.38 8.91 36.03
C VAL A 14 -22.78 9.08 36.60
N ASN A 15 -23.81 9.03 35.75
CA ASN A 15 -25.21 9.06 36.18
C ASN A 15 -25.85 7.69 35.88
N PRO A 16 -26.28 6.91 36.90
CA PRO A 16 -26.86 5.60 36.69
C PRO A 16 -28.39 5.68 36.77
N SER A 17 -29.08 5.79 35.64
CA SER A 17 -30.52 5.50 35.62
C SER A 17 -31.06 5.34 34.21
N ALA A 18 -31.58 4.13 33.95
CA ALA A 18 -32.86 3.84 33.31
C ALA A 18 -32.72 2.66 32.35
N GLY A 19 -32.87 1.46 32.91
CA GLY A 19 -33.32 0.32 32.14
C GLY A 19 -34.70 0.62 31.56
N ARG A 20 -34.89 0.28 30.29
CA ARG A 20 -36.20 -0.03 29.69
C ARG A 20 -35.91 -0.91 28.47
N GLY A 21 -36.18 -2.20 28.63
CA GLY A 21 -36.20 -3.15 27.53
C GLY A 21 -37.26 -2.77 26.51
N PHE A 22 -36.97 -3.03 25.24
CA PHE A 22 -37.97 -3.07 24.20
C PHE A 22 -37.95 -4.45 23.54
N LEU A 23 -39.15 -5.04 23.53
CA LEU A 23 -39.48 -6.34 22.99
C LEU A 23 -39.15 -6.43 21.49
N CYS A 24 -38.51 -7.53 21.11
CA CYS A 24 -38.55 -8.04 19.74
C CYS A 24 -40.00 -8.38 19.36
N ARG A 25 -40.55 -7.69 18.36
CA ARG A 25 -41.64 -8.22 17.53
C ARG A 25 -41.07 -8.79 16.25
N THR A 26 -41.29 -10.08 16.08
CA THR A 26 -41.07 -10.86 14.87
C THR A 26 -42.04 -10.47 13.76
N GLY A 27 -41.56 -10.48 12.51
CA GLY A 27 -42.39 -10.68 11.32
C GLY A 27 -42.22 -9.61 10.24
N PHE A 28 -41.35 -9.87 9.25
CA PHE A 28 -41.74 -10.18 7.87
C PHE A 28 -40.47 -10.52 7.08
N ALA A 29 -40.44 -11.75 6.56
CA ALA A 29 -39.34 -12.29 5.78
C ALA A 29 -39.54 -11.99 4.29
N THR A 30 -38.50 -11.53 3.61
CA THR A 30 -38.28 -11.77 2.18
C THR A 30 -36.82 -12.21 1.97
N PRO A 31 -36.53 -13.13 1.03
CA PRO A 31 -35.29 -13.91 1.05
C PRO A 31 -34.25 -13.31 0.09
N SER A 32 -33.14 -12.80 0.61
CA SER A 32 -31.87 -12.61 -0.12
C SER A 32 -30.72 -12.37 0.86
N ALA A 33 -30.33 -13.40 1.61
CA ALA A 33 -29.07 -13.42 2.35
C ALA A 33 -28.64 -14.87 2.63
N MET A 34 -28.32 -15.62 1.58
CA MET A 34 -27.41 -16.75 1.71
C MET A 34 -26.03 -16.27 1.29
N PHE A 35 -25.15 -16.05 2.27
CA PHE A 35 -23.71 -16.38 2.28
C PHE A 35 -23.01 -15.58 3.40
N CYS A 36 -23.22 -15.99 4.65
CA CYS A 36 -22.23 -15.85 5.72
C CYS A 36 -22.68 -16.65 6.96
N GLN A 37 -22.44 -17.96 6.95
CA GLN A 37 -22.37 -18.76 8.17
C GLN A 37 -21.28 -19.80 8.06
N SER A 38 -20.22 -19.59 8.84
CA SER A 38 -19.25 -20.55 9.36
C SER A 38 -18.00 -19.74 9.76
N LEU A 39 -17.45 -19.70 10.97
CA LEU A 39 -17.65 -20.37 12.26
C LEU A 39 -16.81 -19.52 13.24
N CYS A 40 -17.41 -18.91 14.26
CA CYS A 40 -16.68 -18.42 15.45
C CYS A 40 -16.98 -19.37 16.60
N ARG A 41 -16.03 -20.25 16.92
CA ARG A 41 -15.99 -21.04 18.14
C ARG A 41 -14.56 -21.07 18.65
N THR A 42 -14.29 -20.21 19.63
CA THR A 42 -13.38 -20.32 20.79
C THR A 42 -13.46 -18.93 21.46
N GLY A 43 -13.97 -18.74 22.67
CA GLY A 43 -13.72 -19.49 23.90
C GLY A 43 -12.61 -18.79 24.71
N PHE A 44 -12.80 -17.51 25.08
CA PHE A 44 -11.94 -16.80 26.05
C PHE A 44 -12.62 -16.81 27.43
N PRO A 45 -11.96 -17.25 28.50
CA PRO A 45 -12.37 -16.92 29.86
C PRO A 45 -11.67 -15.63 30.35
N LEU A 46 -12.43 -14.79 31.06
CA LEU A 46 -11.94 -13.64 31.82
C LEU A 46 -11.23 -14.11 33.11
N PRO A 47 -10.30 -13.32 33.69
CA PRO A 47 -9.58 -13.70 34.90
C PRO A 47 -10.31 -13.28 36.18
N ASP A 48 -10.40 -14.21 37.13
CA ASP A 48 -10.72 -13.95 38.54
C ASP A 48 -9.46 -13.73 39.39
N GLY A 49 -9.60 -12.98 40.47
CA GLY A 49 -8.53 -12.37 41.26
C GLY A 49 -7.83 -13.24 42.33
N VAL A 50 -6.72 -12.64 42.80
CA VAL A 50 -5.95 -12.74 44.06
C VAL A 50 -6.29 -13.86 45.08
N SER A 51 -5.34 -14.77 45.38
CA SER A 51 -4.57 -14.82 46.65
C SER A 51 -3.78 -16.13 46.91
N SER A 52 -2.57 -15.95 47.48
CA SER A 52 -1.81 -16.80 48.43
C SER A 52 -1.01 -18.05 47.99
N ALA A 53 0.31 -17.91 48.16
CA ALA A 53 1.31 -18.79 48.82
C ALA A 53 1.39 -20.32 48.55
N GLY A 54 2.59 -20.79 48.17
CA GLY A 54 3.09 -22.11 48.60
C GLY A 54 4.00 -22.90 47.64
N ARG A 55 5.31 -22.85 47.89
CA ARG A 55 6.38 -23.89 47.76
C ARG A 55 6.45 -24.82 46.52
N GLY A 56 7.54 -24.61 45.75
CA GLY A 56 8.59 -25.58 45.38
C GLY A 56 8.26 -27.00 44.88
N LEU A 57 8.73 -27.33 43.67
CA LEU A 57 9.55 -28.51 43.30
C LEU A 57 9.82 -28.50 41.76
N GLN A 58 11.08 -28.75 41.37
CA GLN A 58 11.56 -29.01 39.99
C GLN A 58 11.71 -30.55 39.76
N PRO A 59 12.13 -31.10 38.58
CA PRO A 59 11.89 -30.74 37.16
C PRO A 59 11.60 -31.96 36.20
N ARG A 60 11.12 -31.65 34.96
CA ARG A 60 11.34 -32.31 33.62
C ARG A 60 10.88 -33.78 33.37
N PRO A 61 10.59 -34.22 32.11
CA PRO A 61 11.45 -34.23 30.89
C PRO A 61 10.81 -33.61 29.62
N GLN A 62 11.55 -32.88 28.77
CA GLN A 62 12.34 -33.35 27.60
C GLN A 62 11.59 -34.21 26.58
N CYS A 63 11.30 -33.62 25.42
CA CYS A 63 11.28 -34.32 24.14
C CYS A 63 12.31 -33.66 23.21
N SER A 64 13.38 -34.41 22.96
CA SER A 64 14.41 -34.19 21.96
C SER A 64 14.04 -34.91 20.66
N VAL A 65 14.21 -34.27 19.52
CA VAL A 65 14.59 -34.96 18.28
C VAL A 65 15.68 -34.14 17.61
N ASN A 66 16.91 -34.64 17.72
CA ASN A 66 18.03 -34.31 16.84
C ASN A 66 18.02 -35.31 15.69
N ALA A 67 18.22 -34.84 14.46
CA ALA A 67 18.84 -35.64 13.40
C ALA A 67 19.59 -34.70 12.44
N ASN A 68 20.90 -34.56 12.68
CA ASN A 68 21.87 -34.20 11.67
C ASN A 68 22.31 -35.48 10.96
N ILE A 69 22.18 -35.56 9.63
CA ILE A 69 23.08 -36.36 8.78
C ILE A 69 23.37 -35.57 7.49
N SER A 70 24.65 -35.50 7.17
CA SER A 70 25.33 -34.84 6.07
C SER A 70 25.32 -35.63 4.73
N ASN A 71 25.38 -34.87 3.63
CA ASN A 71 25.99 -35.13 2.31
C ASN A 71 25.87 -36.49 1.60
N SER A 72 25.34 -36.48 0.37
CA SER A 72 26.11 -36.74 -0.88
C SER A 72 25.21 -36.76 -2.14
N ALA A 73 25.84 -36.49 -3.29
CA ALA A 73 25.26 -36.20 -4.60
C ALA A 73 24.76 -37.45 -5.38
N GLY A 74 23.84 -37.25 -6.34
CA GLY A 74 23.67 -38.18 -7.47
C GLY A 74 22.26 -38.32 -8.08
N ARG A 75 22.03 -37.57 -9.18
CA ARG A 75 21.13 -37.77 -10.35
C ARG A 75 19.96 -38.79 -10.29
N GLY A 76 18.76 -38.33 -10.67
CA GLY A 76 17.67 -39.16 -11.18
C GLY A 76 16.45 -38.35 -11.67
N LEU A 77 16.17 -38.43 -12.96
CA LEU A 77 15.10 -37.74 -13.72
C LEU A 77 13.70 -38.33 -13.48
N GLN A 78 12.64 -37.51 -13.65
CA GLN A 78 11.30 -37.75 -14.30
C GLN A 78 10.17 -36.89 -13.64
N PRO A 79 9.07 -36.53 -14.35
CA PRO A 79 8.68 -35.12 -14.52
C PRO A 79 7.31 -34.69 -13.95
N ARG A 80 7.08 -33.37 -13.97
CA ARG A 80 5.84 -32.63 -13.68
C ARG A 80 4.72 -32.88 -14.71
N PRO A 81 3.46 -32.54 -14.39
CA PRO A 81 2.54 -31.99 -15.37
C PRO A 81 2.29 -30.50 -15.10
N GLN A 82 2.73 -29.64 -16.04
CA GLN A 82 2.19 -28.30 -16.24
C GLN A 82 1.31 -28.35 -17.49
N CYS A 83 0.06 -27.89 -17.35
CA CYS A 83 -0.84 -27.66 -18.47
C CYS A 83 -0.39 -26.42 -19.25
N SER A 84 -0.04 -26.61 -20.53
CA SER A 84 0.07 -25.53 -21.51
C SER A 84 -0.66 -25.93 -22.79
N VAL A 85 -1.67 -25.15 -23.18
CA VAL A 85 -2.38 -25.30 -24.46
C VAL A 85 -1.69 -24.41 -25.49
N ASN A 86 -1.40 -25.01 -26.64
CA ASN A 86 -0.61 -24.49 -27.76
C ASN A 86 -1.55 -23.93 -28.86
N PRO A 87 -1.26 -22.78 -29.50
CA PRO A 87 -1.91 -22.40 -30.76
C PRO A 87 -0.92 -22.37 -31.94
N ARG A 88 -1.45 -22.57 -33.17
CA ARG A 88 -0.89 -22.38 -34.55
C ARG A 88 -1.02 -23.69 -35.37
N HIS A 89 -1.30 -23.75 -36.68
CA HIS A 89 -1.53 -22.83 -37.81
C HIS A 89 -2.01 -23.72 -39.00
N LYS A 90 -2.70 -23.17 -40.02
CA LYS A 90 -2.18 -22.99 -41.40
C LYS A 90 -3.27 -22.80 -42.47
N PHE A 91 -3.03 -21.76 -43.27
CA PHE A 91 -3.56 -21.49 -44.61
C PHE A 91 -2.91 -22.42 -45.65
N GLN A 92 -3.61 -22.75 -46.75
CA GLN A 92 -3.00 -22.97 -48.06
C GLN A 92 -3.99 -22.79 -49.22
N THR A 93 -3.47 -22.22 -50.30
CA THR A 93 -4.06 -21.79 -51.58
C THR A 93 -3.82 -22.81 -52.70
N GLY A 94 -4.63 -22.79 -53.78
CA GLY A 94 -4.17 -23.26 -55.11
C GLY A 94 -5.24 -23.80 -56.06
N LEU A 95 -5.38 -23.17 -57.24
CA LEU A 95 -6.22 -23.53 -58.40
C LEU A 95 -5.76 -24.80 -59.15
N GLN A 96 -6.70 -25.49 -59.83
CA GLN A 96 -6.71 -25.74 -61.30
C GLN A 96 -7.90 -26.63 -61.77
N THR A 97 -8.52 -26.25 -62.89
CA THR A 97 -9.46 -26.97 -63.79
C THR A 97 -8.69 -27.91 -64.77
N PRO A 98 -9.25 -28.75 -65.70
CA PRO A 98 -10.57 -28.63 -66.39
C PRO A 98 -11.32 -29.91 -66.89
N SER A 99 -12.48 -29.66 -67.51
CA SER A 99 -13.13 -30.36 -68.65
C SER A 99 -13.92 -31.67 -68.46
N GLY A 100 -15.14 -31.69 -69.00
CA GLY A 100 -15.95 -32.90 -69.25
C GLY A 100 -17.45 -32.62 -69.42
N ASN A 101 -18.00 -32.90 -70.60
CA ASN A 101 -19.29 -32.44 -71.13
C ASN A 101 -20.57 -33.12 -70.61
N LEU A 102 -21.66 -32.33 -70.69
CA LEU A 102 -23.09 -32.63 -70.93
C LEU A 102 -23.76 -33.90 -70.38
N SER A 103 -24.82 -33.69 -69.59
CA SER A 103 -26.15 -34.26 -69.90
C SER A 103 -27.28 -33.41 -69.29
N LEU A 104 -28.26 -33.05 -70.13
CA LEU A 104 -29.54 -32.45 -69.74
C LEU A 104 -30.44 -33.53 -69.10
N MET A 105 -31.11 -33.21 -67.99
CA MET A 105 -32.56 -33.45 -67.81
C MET A 105 -33.12 -32.59 -66.66
N HIS A 106 -34.27 -31.97 -66.91
CA HIS A 106 -35.07 -31.13 -66.01
C HIS A 106 -35.49 -31.81 -64.71
N MET A 107 -35.61 -31.05 -63.61
CA MET A 107 -36.89 -30.75 -62.92
C MET A 107 -36.66 -29.76 -61.76
N GLY A 108 -37.62 -28.85 -61.58
CA GLY A 108 -37.46 -27.60 -60.86
C GLY A 108 -37.32 -27.67 -59.33
N ASN A 109 -36.81 -26.57 -58.77
CA ASN A 109 -37.04 -26.18 -57.38
C ASN A 109 -37.20 -24.65 -57.30
N ALA A 110 -38.31 -24.23 -56.69
CA ALA A 110 -38.73 -22.84 -56.55
C ALA A 110 -37.76 -21.98 -55.72
N PRO A 111 -37.68 -20.66 -55.96
CA PRO A 111 -36.84 -19.78 -55.17
C PRO A 111 -37.40 -19.64 -53.74
N ARG A 112 -36.56 -19.90 -52.73
CA ARG A 112 -36.89 -19.62 -51.33
C ARG A 112 -37.25 -18.14 -51.20
N ARG A 113 -38.51 -17.83 -50.87
CA ARG A 113 -38.96 -16.45 -50.62
C ARG A 113 -38.20 -15.90 -49.42
N GLY A 114 -37.37 -14.88 -49.66
CA GLY A 114 -36.76 -14.09 -48.59
C GLY A 114 -37.82 -13.46 -47.69
N PRO A 115 -37.48 -13.10 -46.44
CA PRO A 115 -38.44 -12.58 -45.48
C PRO A 115 -39.17 -11.37 -46.06
N SER A 116 -40.51 -11.42 -46.05
CA SER A 116 -41.40 -10.37 -46.53
C SER A 116 -40.95 -9.00 -46.04
N ILE A 117 -41.05 -7.99 -46.90
CA ILE A 117 -40.79 -6.57 -46.57
C ILE A 117 -41.51 -6.17 -45.27
N LYS A 118 -42.72 -6.69 -45.01
CA LYS A 118 -43.46 -6.46 -43.76
C LYS A 118 -42.71 -6.98 -42.51
N HIS A 119 -42.03 -8.12 -42.62
CA HIS A 119 -41.23 -8.69 -41.53
C HIS A 119 -39.95 -7.87 -41.28
N GLN A 120 -39.30 -7.41 -42.35
CA GLN A 120 -38.10 -6.57 -42.23
C GLN A 120 -38.43 -5.21 -41.62
N VAL A 121 -39.52 -4.57 -42.05
CA VAL A 121 -40.01 -3.30 -41.50
C VAL A 121 -40.39 -3.45 -40.02
N LYS A 122 -41.09 -4.52 -39.61
CA LYS A 122 -41.40 -4.77 -38.19
C LYS A 122 -40.14 -4.93 -37.34
N LYS A 123 -39.11 -5.61 -37.85
CA LYS A 123 -37.85 -5.81 -37.13
C LYS A 123 -37.08 -4.51 -36.95
N ILE A 124 -37.11 -3.64 -37.97
CA ILE A 124 -36.53 -2.29 -37.93
C ILE A 124 -37.29 -1.41 -36.94
N ILE A 125 -38.62 -1.35 -37.02
CA ILE A 125 -39.45 -0.59 -36.08
C ILE A 125 -39.23 -1.06 -34.65
N LYS A 126 -39.22 -2.38 -34.40
CA LYS A 126 -38.93 -2.93 -33.08
C LYS A 126 -37.54 -2.55 -32.58
N LYS A 127 -36.50 -2.63 -33.43
CA LYS A 127 -35.14 -2.21 -33.07
C LYS A 127 -35.07 -0.72 -32.70
N TYR A 128 -35.73 0.15 -33.45
CA TYR A 128 -35.76 1.58 -33.14
C TYR A 128 -36.60 1.88 -31.90
N TRP A 129 -37.71 1.17 -31.72
CA TRP A 129 -38.58 1.33 -30.56
C TRP A 129 -37.94 0.81 -29.28
N ASP A 130 -37.25 -0.33 -29.31
CA ASP A 130 -36.46 -0.87 -28.20
C ASP A 130 -35.31 0.09 -27.83
N ARG A 131 -34.62 0.67 -28.82
CA ARG A 131 -33.55 1.65 -28.59
C ARG A 131 -34.08 2.96 -28.02
N PHE A 132 -35.25 3.40 -28.48
CA PHE A 132 -35.96 4.56 -27.94
C PHE A 132 -36.45 4.29 -26.51
N LEU A 133 -36.99 3.10 -26.23
CA LEU A 133 -37.41 2.68 -24.89
C LEU A 133 -36.22 2.61 -23.92
N ILE A 134 -35.08 2.03 -24.33
CA ILE A 134 -33.85 2.02 -23.52
C ILE A 134 -33.38 3.45 -23.23
N THR A 135 -33.50 4.35 -24.20
CA THR A 135 -33.13 5.76 -24.03
C THR A 135 -34.08 6.48 -23.07
N LEU A 136 -35.39 6.21 -23.16
CA LEU A 136 -36.40 6.75 -22.24
C LEU A 136 -36.26 6.17 -20.82
N ILE A 137 -36.00 4.87 -20.67
CA ILE A 137 -35.74 4.21 -19.38
C ILE A 137 -34.48 4.78 -18.74
N LYS A 138 -33.40 4.98 -19.51
CA LYS A 138 -32.19 5.67 -19.03
C LYS A 138 -32.43 7.12 -18.63
N LYS A 139 -33.44 7.78 -19.20
CA LYS A 139 -33.81 9.16 -18.87
C LYS A 139 -34.77 9.25 -17.66
N SER A 140 -35.50 8.17 -17.35
CA SER A 140 -36.48 8.13 -16.26
C SER A 140 -35.93 7.60 -14.93
N VAL A 141 -34.76 6.97 -14.93
CA VAL A 141 -34.02 6.77 -13.69
C VAL A 141 -33.22 8.06 -13.47
N SER A 142 -33.78 8.98 -12.70
CA SER A 142 -32.99 10.03 -12.09
C SER A 142 -32.03 9.37 -11.09
N GLU A 143 -30.91 8.86 -11.58
CA GLU A 143 -29.76 8.54 -10.72
C GLU A 143 -29.11 9.86 -10.31
N GLU A 144 -29.84 10.67 -9.53
CA GLU A 144 -29.17 11.57 -8.60
C GLU A 144 -28.18 10.68 -7.84
N PRO A 145 -26.86 10.90 -7.97
CA PRO A 145 -25.90 10.08 -7.25
C PRO A 145 -26.29 10.10 -5.77
N LEU A 146 -26.10 9.00 -5.05
CA LEU A 146 -26.38 8.90 -3.61
C LEU A 146 -25.46 9.84 -2.81
N ARG A 147 -25.64 11.15 -2.97
CA ARG A 147 -24.91 12.24 -2.33
C ARG A 147 -25.59 12.49 -1.02
N ARG A 148 -25.15 11.76 -0.01
CA ARG A 148 -25.50 12.07 1.37
C ARG A 148 -24.94 13.46 1.69
N LYS A 149 -25.80 14.39 2.13
CA LYS A 149 -25.41 15.76 2.46
C LYS A 149 -24.18 15.84 3.38
N SER A 150 -24.03 14.89 4.30
CA SER A 150 -22.89 14.81 5.22
C SER A 150 -21.52 14.55 4.54
N TYR A 151 -21.51 14.11 3.28
CA TYR A 151 -20.28 13.88 2.50
C TYR A 151 -20.10 14.90 1.38
N GLN A 152 -21.06 15.79 1.17
CA GLN A 152 -21.07 16.71 0.03
C GLN A 152 -19.82 17.59 -0.01
N GLN A 153 -19.45 18.21 1.11
CA GLN A 153 -18.23 19.02 1.21
C GLN A 153 -16.97 18.22 0.83
N LYS A 154 -16.90 16.94 1.23
CA LYS A 154 -15.75 16.08 0.89
C LYS A 154 -15.69 15.73 -0.59
N TYR A 155 -16.84 15.58 -1.24
CA TYR A 155 -16.92 15.30 -2.67
C TYR A 155 -16.68 16.54 -3.54
N GLU A 156 -16.83 17.74 -2.98
CA GLU A 156 -16.61 18.99 -3.67
C GLU A 156 -15.16 19.47 -3.61
N MET A 157 -14.36 18.96 -2.67
CA MET A 157 -12.92 19.26 -2.60
C MET A 157 -12.19 18.75 -3.84
N SER A 158 -11.41 19.62 -4.47
CA SER A 158 -10.38 19.22 -5.41
C SER A 158 -9.31 18.37 -4.69
N LEU A 159 -8.59 17.55 -5.44
CA LEU A 159 -7.46 16.78 -4.88
C LEU A 159 -6.43 17.72 -4.23
N ARG A 160 -6.19 18.88 -4.82
CA ARG A 160 -5.26 19.88 -4.29
C ARG A 160 -5.69 20.42 -2.93
N GLU A 161 -6.96 20.80 -2.77
CA GLU A 161 -7.51 21.23 -1.48
C GLU A 161 -7.45 20.11 -0.44
N TRP A 162 -7.75 18.88 -0.87
CA TRP A 162 -7.67 17.71 -0.01
C TRP A 162 -6.23 17.46 0.46
N LEU A 163 -5.22 17.61 -0.40
CA LEU A 163 -3.80 17.44 -0.04
C LEU A 163 -3.36 18.43 1.04
N ILE A 164 -3.72 19.71 0.87
CA ILE A 164 -3.41 20.76 1.83
C ILE A 164 -4.10 20.47 3.18
N TYR A 165 -5.38 20.10 3.14
CA TYR A 165 -6.14 19.71 4.33
C TYR A 165 -5.54 18.47 5.00
N HIS A 166 -5.15 17.45 4.22
CA HIS A 166 -4.58 16.21 4.74
C HIS A 166 -3.26 16.45 5.45
N GLN A 167 -2.34 17.23 4.87
CA GLN A 167 -1.08 17.56 5.53
C GLN A 167 -1.33 18.27 6.87
N LYS A 168 -2.08 19.38 6.81
CA LYS A 168 -2.21 20.31 7.92
C LYS A 168 -3.03 19.74 9.07
N GLU A 169 -4.20 19.17 8.76
CA GLU A 169 -5.21 18.81 9.76
C GLU A 169 -5.20 17.32 10.13
N ILE A 170 -4.54 16.48 9.32
CA ILE A 170 -4.51 15.02 9.52
C ILE A 170 -3.09 14.55 9.83
N VAL A 171 -2.13 14.69 8.91
CA VAL A 171 -0.77 14.17 9.09
C VAL A 171 -0.09 14.79 10.31
N PHE A 172 -0.12 16.11 10.42
CA PHE A 172 0.56 16.78 11.53
C PHE A 172 -0.14 16.65 12.88
N ASP A 173 -1.44 16.39 12.91
CA ASP A 173 -2.22 16.42 14.17
C ASP A 173 -2.67 15.05 14.65
N ARG A 174 -3.00 14.13 13.74
CA ARG A 174 -3.82 12.94 14.05
C ARG A 174 -3.16 11.63 13.69
N VAL A 175 -2.21 11.61 12.74
CA VAL A 175 -1.60 10.36 12.30
C VAL A 175 -0.67 9.84 13.37
N THR A 176 -0.95 8.62 13.83
CA THR A 176 -0.15 7.90 14.82
C THR A 176 -0.01 6.45 14.40
N TRP A 177 1.14 5.85 14.70
CA TRP A 177 1.32 4.41 14.70
C TRP A 177 1.33 3.89 16.14
N MET A 178 0.32 3.10 16.51
CA MET A 178 0.20 2.47 17.83
C MET A 178 0.42 3.48 18.99
N GLY A 179 -0.22 4.65 18.89
CA GLY A 179 -0.15 5.73 19.88
C GLY A 179 1.05 6.68 19.76
N THR A 180 2.03 6.39 18.90
CA THR A 180 3.19 7.25 18.67
C THR A 180 2.94 8.11 17.43
N LYS A 181 3.20 9.42 17.50
CA LYS A 181 2.97 10.36 16.39
C LYS A 181 3.81 9.97 15.16
N THR A 182 3.18 9.90 14.00
CA THR A 182 3.82 9.46 12.75
C THR A 182 3.49 10.45 11.66
N TRP A 183 4.42 11.37 11.37
CA TRP A 183 4.25 12.40 10.35
C TRP A 183 4.51 11.88 8.94
N LYS A 184 3.81 10.81 8.56
CA LYS A 184 3.91 10.22 7.23
C LYS A 184 2.53 10.11 6.60
N ASN A 185 2.48 10.24 5.28
CA ASN A 185 1.28 9.93 4.52
C ASN A 185 0.94 8.44 4.67
N ILE A 186 -0.30 8.15 5.07
CA ILE A 186 -0.75 6.78 5.30
C ILE A 186 -0.80 5.93 4.03
N LEU A 187 -0.98 6.56 2.85
CA LEU A 187 -0.98 5.85 1.58
C LEU A 187 0.43 5.40 1.23
N ASP A 188 1.42 6.25 1.47
CA ASP A 188 2.82 5.88 1.28
C ASP A 188 3.23 4.82 2.29
N LEU A 189 2.86 4.94 3.57
CA LEU A 189 3.12 3.89 4.58
C LEU A 189 2.70 2.50 4.09
N TRP A 190 1.57 2.39 3.40
CA TRP A 190 1.13 1.11 2.82
C TRP A 190 2.06 0.61 1.71
N ILE A 191 2.66 1.50 0.93
CA ILE A 191 3.72 1.17 -0.03
C ILE A 191 4.98 0.71 0.69
N TYR A 192 5.40 1.38 1.78
CA TYR A 192 6.57 0.93 2.56
C TYR A 192 6.41 -0.51 3.05
N GLN A 193 5.24 -0.91 3.54
CA GLN A 193 5.08 -2.31 3.99
C GLN A 193 5.17 -3.31 2.84
N GLU A 194 4.69 -3.00 1.64
CA GLU A 194 4.86 -3.89 0.48
C GLU A 194 6.33 -4.00 0.08
N ILE A 195 7.03 -2.87 0.01
CA ILE A 195 8.46 -2.81 -0.29
C ILE A 195 9.26 -3.64 0.73
N ILE A 196 8.99 -3.45 2.03
CA ILE A 196 9.65 -4.19 3.11
C ILE A 196 9.32 -5.68 3.02
N TYR A 197 8.07 -6.05 2.70
CA TYR A 197 7.68 -7.44 2.52
C TYR A 197 8.34 -8.11 1.30
N GLU A 198 8.47 -7.38 0.19
CA GLU A 198 9.09 -7.89 -1.03
C GLU A 198 10.60 -8.08 -0.87
N ILE A 199 11.28 -7.10 -0.25
CA ILE A 199 12.75 -7.09 -0.12
C ILE A 199 13.22 -7.93 1.06
N GLN A 200 12.42 -7.97 2.13
CA GLN A 200 12.81 -8.58 3.41
C GLN A 200 14.18 -8.05 3.90
N PRO A 201 14.34 -6.72 4.11
CA PRO A 201 15.64 -6.14 4.43
C PRO A 201 16.18 -6.66 5.78
N ASP A 202 17.48 -6.85 5.86
CA ASP A 202 18.20 -7.11 7.12
C ASP A 202 18.36 -5.81 7.92
N VAL A 203 18.46 -4.67 7.23
CA VAL A 203 18.59 -3.33 7.82
C VAL A 203 17.70 -2.33 7.08
N ILE A 204 17.01 -1.50 7.85
CA ILE A 204 16.30 -0.31 7.36
C ILE A 204 17.02 0.90 7.97
N VAL A 205 17.57 1.78 7.15
CA VAL A 205 18.15 3.05 7.58
C VAL A 205 17.08 4.13 7.42
N GLU A 206 16.73 4.81 8.50
CA GLU A 206 15.80 5.94 8.51
C GLU A 206 16.55 7.20 8.96
N ILE A 207 16.72 8.15 8.04
CA ILE A 207 17.27 9.47 8.30
C ILE A 207 16.11 10.43 8.58
N GLY A 208 16.06 11.00 9.77
CA GLY A 208 14.94 11.81 10.24
C GLY A 208 13.83 10.93 10.80
N SER A 209 13.60 11.03 12.11
CA SER A 209 12.67 10.16 12.81
C SER A 209 11.78 10.88 13.82
N ARG A 210 12.22 12.06 14.30
CA ARG A 210 11.47 12.99 15.14
C ARG A 210 10.80 12.34 16.34
N TYR A 211 9.51 11.98 16.24
CA TYR A 211 8.75 11.35 17.33
C TYR A 211 8.93 9.83 17.40
N GLY A 212 9.58 9.22 16.42
CA GLY A 212 9.84 7.78 16.33
C GLY A 212 8.65 6.92 15.87
N GLY A 213 7.53 7.52 15.46
CA GLY A 213 6.35 6.77 15.05
C GLY A 213 6.55 5.92 13.80
N SER A 214 7.31 6.43 12.81
CA SER A 214 7.70 5.67 11.62
C SER A 214 8.79 4.64 11.93
N THR A 215 9.77 4.98 12.76
CA THR A 215 10.75 4.00 13.27
C THR A 215 10.03 2.80 13.91
N LYS A 216 9.03 3.07 14.75
CA LYS A 216 8.20 2.05 15.41
C LYS A 216 7.41 1.23 14.40
N TYR A 217 6.85 1.88 13.37
CA TYR A 217 6.17 1.22 12.27
C TYR A 217 7.09 0.20 11.57
N PHE A 218 8.28 0.63 11.14
CA PHE A 218 9.25 -0.25 10.51
C PHE A 218 9.70 -1.38 11.44
N ALA A 219 9.95 -1.08 12.71
CA ALA A 219 10.36 -2.07 13.70
C ALA A 219 9.28 -3.13 13.96
N ASN A 220 8.00 -2.74 13.97
CA ASN A 220 6.88 -3.68 14.12
C ASN A 220 6.68 -4.55 12.87
N LEU A 221 6.86 -4.00 11.67
CA LEU A 221 6.88 -4.81 10.45
C LEU A 221 8.02 -5.83 10.50
N SER A 222 9.22 -5.41 10.92
CA SER A 222 10.35 -6.32 11.12
C SER A 222 10.07 -7.41 12.17
N ASP A 223 9.28 -7.12 13.20
CA ASP A 223 8.82 -8.15 14.15
C ASP A 223 7.86 -9.15 13.51
N LEU A 224 6.89 -8.69 12.71
CA LEU A 224 5.97 -9.57 11.99
C LEU A 224 6.69 -10.50 11.00
N LEU A 225 7.76 -10.01 10.36
CA LEU A 225 8.60 -10.77 9.44
C LEU A 225 9.66 -11.62 10.15
N ASN A 226 9.81 -11.43 11.46
CA ASN A 226 10.93 -11.95 12.23
C ASN A 226 12.32 -11.62 11.63
N LYS A 227 12.45 -10.50 10.93
CA LYS A 227 13.65 -10.10 10.20
C LYS A 227 13.77 -8.57 10.13
N GLY A 228 15.00 -8.07 10.18
CA GLY A 228 15.28 -6.63 10.04
C GLY A 228 15.60 -5.93 11.36
N THR A 229 16.48 -4.94 11.26
CA THR A 229 16.83 -3.96 12.30
C THR A 229 16.67 -2.57 11.70
N VAL A 230 16.11 -1.63 12.45
CA VAL A 230 15.95 -0.24 12.03
C VAL A 230 17.06 0.60 12.65
N ILE A 231 17.85 1.28 11.83
CA ILE A 231 18.80 2.30 12.26
C ILE A 231 18.09 3.64 12.12
N SER A 232 17.77 4.26 13.26
CA SER A 232 17.13 5.57 13.30
C SER A 232 18.19 6.63 13.52
N ILE A 233 18.30 7.60 12.60
CA ILE A 233 19.26 8.70 12.63
C ILE A 233 18.48 10.00 12.82
N ASP A 234 18.88 10.83 13.79
CA ASP A 234 18.28 12.14 14.01
C ASP A 234 19.22 13.04 14.81
N THR A 235 19.14 14.35 14.60
CA THR A 235 19.90 15.34 15.36
C THR A 235 19.26 15.66 16.71
N ASP A 236 17.94 15.50 16.82
CA ASP A 236 17.17 15.79 18.04
C ASP A 236 16.37 14.58 18.51
N ARG A 237 16.51 14.25 19.79
CA ARG A 237 15.80 13.16 20.47
C ARG A 237 14.88 13.65 21.58
N SER A 238 14.67 14.96 21.71
CA SER A 238 13.89 15.58 22.78
C SER A 238 12.43 15.10 22.87
N VAL A 239 11.85 14.68 21.74
CA VAL A 239 10.47 14.18 21.62
C VAL A 239 10.39 12.72 21.16
N TYR A 240 11.54 12.04 21.09
CA TYR A 240 11.66 10.65 20.67
C TYR A 240 11.53 9.74 21.90
N ASP A 241 10.42 9.02 22.01
CA ASP A 241 10.13 8.10 23.13
C ASP A 241 9.82 6.70 22.59
N LEU A 242 10.82 6.08 21.96
CA LEU A 242 10.74 4.71 21.46
C LEU A 242 11.91 3.89 21.97
N GLU A 243 11.59 2.86 22.76
CA GLU A 243 12.50 1.76 23.03
C GLU A 243 12.00 0.50 22.32
N HIS A 244 12.86 -0.13 21.54
CA HIS A 244 12.49 -1.35 20.82
C HIS A 244 13.72 -2.21 20.50
N LYS A 245 13.64 -3.53 20.70
CA LYS A 245 14.75 -4.48 20.50
C LYS A 245 15.33 -4.53 19.09
N ARG A 246 14.56 -4.04 18.09
CA ARG A 246 14.96 -3.98 16.67
C ARG A 246 15.44 -2.61 16.25
N VAL A 247 15.54 -1.64 17.16
CA VAL A 247 15.93 -0.27 16.82
C VAL A 247 17.31 0.02 17.37
N ILE A 248 18.18 0.55 16.51
CA ILE A 248 19.47 1.14 16.88
C ILE A 248 19.33 2.63 16.65
N THR A 249 19.55 3.42 17.69
CA THR A 249 19.46 4.88 17.62
C THR A 249 20.85 5.49 17.44
N LEU A 250 21.03 6.28 16.38
CA LEU A 250 22.20 7.12 16.17
C LEU A 250 21.78 8.58 16.29
N THR A 251 22.48 9.37 17.11
CA THR A 251 22.14 10.78 17.33
C THR A 251 23.23 11.67 16.74
N GLY A 252 22.87 12.48 15.75
CA GLY A 252 23.79 13.32 14.98
C GLY A 252 23.23 13.66 13.62
N THR A 253 23.96 14.50 12.88
CA THR A 253 23.61 14.86 11.49
C THR A 253 23.90 13.69 10.56
N SER A 254 23.05 13.45 9.55
CA SER A 254 23.24 12.38 8.57
C SER A 254 24.53 12.50 7.76
N SER A 255 25.01 13.72 7.53
CA SER A 255 26.29 14.00 6.85
C SER A 255 27.52 13.90 7.74
N ASP A 256 27.38 13.59 9.04
CA ASP A 256 28.52 13.40 9.92
C ASP A 256 29.29 12.11 9.53
N PRO A 257 30.62 12.19 9.25
CA PRO A 257 31.40 11.02 8.86
C PRO A 257 31.37 9.86 9.87
N GLY A 258 31.25 10.17 11.17
CA GLY A 258 31.11 9.19 12.24
C GLY A 258 29.74 8.49 12.24
N ILE A 259 28.67 9.18 11.84
CA ILE A 259 27.35 8.56 11.63
C ILE A 259 27.41 7.65 10.40
N ILE A 260 27.93 8.16 9.28
CA ILE A 260 28.07 7.40 8.02
C ILE A 260 28.90 6.12 8.25
N SER A 261 30.02 6.22 8.98
CA SER A 261 30.86 5.06 9.29
C SER A 261 30.14 4.01 10.14
N GLN A 262 29.33 4.42 11.12
CA GLN A 262 28.53 3.49 11.92
C GLN A 262 27.46 2.81 11.08
N VAL A 263 26.78 3.56 10.20
CA VAL A 263 25.78 3.01 9.28
C VAL A 263 26.43 2.01 8.32
N ALA A 264 27.59 2.34 7.75
CA ALA A 264 28.35 1.45 6.87
C ALA A 264 28.68 0.12 7.55
N GLU A 265 29.13 0.16 8.81
CA GLU A 265 29.39 -1.04 9.60
C GLU A 265 28.12 -1.86 9.83
N LEU A 266 27.03 -1.19 10.20
CA LEU A 266 25.77 -1.85 10.48
C LEU A 266 25.11 -2.44 9.23
N CYS A 267 25.38 -1.88 8.04
CA CYS A 267 24.87 -2.36 6.75
C CYS A 267 25.80 -3.40 6.07
N ARG A 268 27.01 -3.62 6.59
CA ARG A 268 27.98 -4.54 5.98
C ARG A 268 27.39 -5.95 5.81
N ASP A 269 27.54 -6.49 4.60
CA ASP A 269 27.08 -7.83 4.19
C ASP A 269 25.57 -8.09 4.42
N LYS A 270 24.76 -7.04 4.44
CA LYS A 270 23.31 -7.09 4.71
C LYS A 270 22.49 -6.50 3.58
N ILE A 271 21.25 -6.98 3.43
CA ILE A 271 20.27 -6.34 2.53
C ILE A 271 19.75 -5.09 3.22
N ALA A 272 20.07 -3.92 2.68
CA ALA A 272 19.70 -2.63 3.24
C ALA A 272 18.70 -1.86 2.37
N LEU A 273 17.71 -1.30 3.04
CA LEU A 273 16.74 -0.31 2.54
C LEU A 273 17.05 1.03 3.21
N VAL A 274 17.12 2.12 2.46
CA VAL A 274 17.42 3.46 3.01
C VAL A 274 16.23 4.39 2.77
N ILE A 275 15.90 5.20 3.78
CA ILE A 275 14.80 6.16 3.78
C ILE A 275 15.35 7.51 4.23
N GLN A 276 15.22 8.53 3.39
CA GLN A 276 15.60 9.92 3.68
C GLN A 276 14.35 10.75 3.94
N ASP A 277 14.22 11.25 5.17
CA ASP A 277 13.14 12.10 5.69
C ASP A 277 13.71 13.11 6.72
N GLY A 278 14.96 13.54 6.48
CA GLY A 278 15.73 14.37 7.40
C GLY A 278 15.49 15.86 7.18
N ASP A 279 16.50 16.53 6.64
CA ASP A 279 16.34 17.88 6.10
C ASP A 279 15.69 17.79 4.71
N HIS A 280 14.97 18.85 4.32
CA HIS A 280 14.22 18.88 3.07
C HIS A 280 14.77 19.91 2.06
N SER A 281 15.91 20.55 2.33
CA SER A 281 16.60 21.38 1.35
C SER A 281 17.24 20.49 0.28
N ARG A 282 17.18 20.89 -0.99
CA ARG A 282 17.82 20.16 -2.10
C ARG A 282 19.27 19.80 -1.79
N LYS A 283 20.02 20.74 -1.20
CA LYS A 283 21.45 20.56 -0.91
C LYS A 283 21.67 19.39 0.06
N GLN A 284 20.99 19.37 1.20
CA GLN A 284 21.20 18.32 2.20
C GLN A 284 20.64 16.98 1.73
N VAL A 285 19.50 16.97 1.05
CA VAL A 285 18.93 15.73 0.46
C VAL A 285 19.88 15.13 -0.56
N LEU A 286 20.49 15.95 -1.44
CA LEU A 286 21.48 15.46 -2.39
C LEU A 286 22.72 14.90 -1.68
N GLU A 287 23.21 15.60 -0.66
CA GLU A 287 24.35 15.11 0.15
C GLU A 287 24.04 13.77 0.83
N ASP A 288 22.83 13.58 1.36
CA ASP A 288 22.38 12.30 1.91
C ASP A 288 22.26 11.21 0.81
N LEU A 289 21.74 11.57 -0.38
CA LEU A 289 21.68 10.66 -1.52
C LEU A 289 23.08 10.14 -1.89
N GLU A 290 24.06 11.03 -2.01
CA GLU A 290 25.45 10.65 -2.29
C GLU A 290 26.01 9.76 -1.19
N ASN A 291 25.90 10.18 0.08
CA ASN A 291 26.52 9.50 1.22
C ASN A 291 25.95 8.10 1.50
N TYR A 292 24.68 7.86 1.19
CA TYR A 292 23.99 6.62 1.59
C TYR A 292 23.62 5.71 0.40
N SER A 293 23.78 6.17 -0.84
CA SER A 293 23.42 5.38 -2.04
C SER A 293 24.17 4.04 -2.12
N GLU A 294 25.44 4.01 -1.70
CA GLU A 294 26.25 2.78 -1.73
C GLU A 294 25.70 1.69 -0.79
N PHE A 295 25.01 2.08 0.28
CA PHE A 295 24.43 1.14 1.25
C PHE A 295 23.17 0.47 0.73
N VAL A 296 22.47 1.08 -0.24
CA VAL A 296 21.24 0.49 -0.81
C VAL A 296 21.59 -0.77 -1.57
N SER A 297 21.06 -1.93 -1.16
CA SER A 297 21.37 -3.19 -1.83
C SER A 297 20.73 -3.30 -3.23
N LEU A 298 21.31 -4.14 -4.09
CA LEU A 298 20.72 -4.47 -5.39
C LEU A 298 19.28 -4.99 -5.22
N ASN A 299 18.34 -4.49 -6.03
CA ASN A 299 16.89 -4.71 -5.94
C ASN A 299 16.20 -4.15 -4.69
N SER A 300 16.92 -3.41 -3.84
CA SER A 300 16.35 -2.63 -2.74
C SER A 300 16.09 -1.18 -3.18
N TYR A 301 15.67 -0.33 -2.24
CA TYR A 301 15.28 1.04 -2.52
C TYR A 301 16.08 2.06 -1.71
N PHE A 302 16.27 3.22 -2.32
CA PHE A 302 16.45 4.48 -1.63
C PHE A 302 15.11 5.22 -1.74
N ILE A 303 14.44 5.45 -0.61
CA ILE A 303 13.18 6.18 -0.58
C ILE A 303 13.45 7.60 -0.09
N VAL A 304 13.17 8.60 -0.92
CA VAL A 304 13.28 10.02 -0.57
C VAL A 304 11.91 10.59 -0.33
N GLU A 305 11.70 11.18 0.84
CA GLU A 305 10.41 11.71 1.25
C GLU A 305 10.23 13.20 0.94
N ASP A 306 8.98 13.65 1.05
CA ASP A 306 8.58 15.05 0.97
C ASP A 306 8.87 15.79 -0.36
N GLY A 307 9.18 15.07 -1.44
CA GLY A 307 9.29 15.66 -2.78
C GLY A 307 8.03 16.40 -3.25
N ILE A 308 6.86 16.16 -2.63
CA ILE A 308 5.62 16.89 -2.92
C ILE A 308 5.74 18.39 -2.69
N VAL A 309 6.62 18.85 -1.80
CA VAL A 309 6.80 20.29 -1.51
C VAL A 309 7.23 21.07 -2.75
N ASP A 310 7.97 20.44 -3.67
CA ASP A 310 8.45 21.05 -4.92
C ASP A 310 7.34 21.17 -5.98
N LEU A 311 6.17 20.56 -5.75
CA LEU A 311 5.02 20.65 -6.63
C LEU A 311 4.05 21.78 -6.26
N PHE A 312 4.38 22.58 -5.25
CA PHE A 312 3.56 23.69 -4.74
C PHE A 312 4.38 24.96 -4.61
N HIS A 313 3.76 26.11 -4.86
CA HIS A 313 4.40 27.40 -4.61
C HIS A 313 4.30 27.78 -3.13
N TYR A 314 5.19 28.67 -2.71
CA TYR A 314 5.11 29.35 -1.44
C TYR A 314 3.75 30.04 -1.30
N GLY A 315 3.10 29.83 -0.15
CA GLY A 315 1.76 30.34 0.12
C GLY A 315 0.62 29.41 -0.26
N ASP A 316 0.87 28.36 -1.05
CA ASP A 316 -0.13 27.29 -1.30
C ASP A 316 -0.35 26.38 -0.10
N GLY A 317 0.52 26.49 0.91
CA GLY A 317 0.43 25.80 2.19
C GLY A 317 1.28 24.54 2.31
N LEU A 318 1.93 24.10 1.23
CA LEU A 318 2.88 22.97 1.21
C LEU A 318 4.27 23.37 0.70
N GLY A 319 4.36 24.31 -0.24
CA GLY A 319 5.64 24.77 -0.81
C GLY A 319 6.51 25.53 0.20
N PHE A 320 7.83 25.41 0.04
CA PHE A 320 8.80 26.11 0.86
C PHE A 320 8.87 27.61 0.57
N GLN A 321 9.48 28.35 1.49
CA GLN A 321 9.70 29.78 1.33
C GLN A 321 10.50 30.07 0.06
N GLU A 322 10.08 31.09 -0.69
CA GLU A 322 10.75 31.54 -1.92
C GLU A 322 10.85 30.47 -3.03
N ASP A 323 10.01 29.44 -3.00
CA ASP A 323 10.06 28.31 -3.94
C ASP A 323 11.44 27.66 -4.01
N THR A 324 12.17 27.64 -2.89
CA THR A 324 13.50 27.02 -2.83
C THR A 324 13.40 25.53 -3.16
N PRO A 325 14.25 24.99 -4.06
CA PRO A 325 14.23 23.59 -4.43
C PRO A 325 14.43 22.65 -3.23
N GLY A 326 13.64 21.59 -3.18
CA GLY A 326 13.63 20.60 -2.11
C GLY A 326 13.99 19.19 -2.59
N PRO A 327 13.36 18.14 -2.03
CA PRO A 327 13.79 16.76 -2.24
C PRO A 327 13.59 16.25 -3.66
N LEU A 328 12.53 16.64 -4.37
CA LEU A 328 12.29 16.19 -5.74
C LEU A 328 13.38 16.73 -6.68
N ALA A 329 13.77 17.99 -6.52
CA ALA A 329 14.87 18.57 -7.30
C ALA A 329 16.22 17.87 -7.02
N ALA A 330 16.47 17.41 -5.79
CA ALA A 330 17.67 16.62 -5.45
C ALA A 330 17.64 15.23 -6.09
N VAL A 331 16.49 14.57 -6.06
CA VAL A 331 16.28 13.26 -6.72
C VAL A 331 16.53 13.36 -8.23
N GLU A 332 16.00 14.39 -8.89
CA GLU A 332 16.19 14.58 -10.33
C GLU A 332 17.66 14.76 -10.70
N GLU A 333 18.41 15.57 -9.95
CA GLU A 333 19.85 15.77 -10.14
C GLU A 333 20.67 14.50 -9.86
N PHE A 334 20.36 13.78 -8.78
CA PHE A 334 21.03 12.52 -8.44
C PHE A 334 20.89 11.49 -9.56
N LEU A 335 19.69 11.36 -10.14
CA LEU A 335 19.43 10.39 -11.20
C LEU A 335 20.16 10.71 -12.52
N GLU A 336 20.62 11.94 -12.75
CA GLU A 336 21.44 12.28 -13.92
C GLU A 336 22.81 11.57 -13.90
N HIS A 337 23.33 11.29 -12.71
CA HIS A 337 24.69 10.77 -12.51
C HIS A 337 24.74 9.34 -11.94
N HIS A 338 23.59 8.80 -11.50
CA HIS A 338 23.49 7.48 -10.84
C HIS A 338 22.60 6.50 -11.63
N PRO A 339 23.04 6.01 -12.81
CA PRO A 339 22.24 5.13 -13.67
C PRO A 339 21.91 3.76 -13.06
N GLN A 340 22.55 3.40 -11.95
CA GLN A 340 22.22 2.22 -11.16
C GLN A 340 20.90 2.35 -10.40
N PHE A 341 20.30 3.54 -10.32
CA PHE A 341 18.98 3.79 -9.74
C PHE A 341 17.95 4.16 -10.82
N ILE A 342 16.72 3.69 -10.64
CA ILE A 342 15.56 4.09 -11.45
C ILE A 342 14.38 4.46 -10.55
N VAL A 343 13.54 5.37 -11.02
CA VAL A 343 12.25 5.66 -10.37
C VAL A 343 11.28 4.50 -10.59
N ASP A 344 10.72 3.96 -9.51
CA ASP A 344 9.63 2.99 -9.56
C ASP A 344 8.27 3.69 -9.40
N SER A 345 7.72 4.19 -10.50
CA SER A 345 6.46 4.96 -10.49
C SER A 345 5.25 4.15 -10.03
N GLU A 346 5.30 2.81 -10.06
CA GLU A 346 4.20 1.97 -9.55
C GLU A 346 4.05 2.06 -8.03
N ARG A 347 5.06 2.59 -7.33
CA ARG A 347 5.02 2.87 -5.88
C ARG A 347 4.30 4.17 -5.56
N GLU A 348 3.96 4.99 -6.56
CA GLU A 348 3.18 6.22 -6.43
C GLU A 348 1.69 6.04 -6.79
N ARG A 349 1.24 4.80 -6.98
CA ARG A 349 -0.06 4.47 -7.58
C ARG A 349 -1.31 4.83 -6.76
N TYR A 350 -1.16 5.21 -5.50
CA TYR A 350 -2.30 5.66 -4.69
C TYR A 350 -2.71 7.07 -5.07
N LEU A 351 -3.89 7.51 -4.60
CA LEU A 351 -4.47 8.81 -4.98
C LEU A 351 -3.51 9.99 -4.75
N LEU A 352 -2.61 9.87 -3.78
CA LEU A 352 -1.49 10.77 -3.57
C LEU A 352 -0.27 10.01 -3.08
N THR A 353 0.89 10.60 -3.38
CA THR A 353 2.18 10.30 -2.79
C THR A 353 2.77 11.61 -2.26
N TYR A 354 3.47 11.58 -1.14
CA TYR A 354 4.33 12.68 -0.69
C TYR A 354 5.74 12.58 -1.27
N ASN A 355 6.03 11.47 -1.95
CA ASN A 355 7.35 11.09 -2.44
C ASN A 355 7.34 10.97 -3.97
N PRO A 356 6.92 12.02 -4.73
CA PRO A 356 6.95 11.97 -6.19
C PRO A 356 8.39 11.72 -6.66
N LYS A 357 8.57 10.75 -7.56
CA LYS A 357 9.85 10.20 -7.99
C LYS A 357 10.75 9.65 -6.87
N GLY A 358 10.29 9.62 -5.62
CA GLY A 358 11.12 9.34 -4.44
C GLY A 358 11.40 7.86 -4.22
N PHE A 359 10.72 6.94 -4.90
CA PHE A 359 10.95 5.50 -4.77
C PHE A 359 12.04 5.03 -5.75
N LEU A 360 13.31 5.17 -5.37
CA LEU A 360 14.45 4.86 -6.22
C LEU A 360 14.89 3.41 -6.03
N LYS A 361 14.68 2.56 -7.03
CA LYS A 361 15.12 1.16 -7.02
C LYS A 361 16.54 1.04 -7.56
N ARG A 362 17.43 0.37 -6.82
CA ARG A 362 18.77 0.03 -7.33
C ARG A 362 18.69 -1.21 -8.22
N ILE A 363 19.12 -1.10 -9.48
CA ILE A 363 19.01 -2.15 -10.51
C ILE A 363 20.36 -2.71 -10.97
N SER A 364 21.47 -2.06 -10.61
CA SER A 364 22.83 -2.57 -10.86
C SER A 364 23.78 -2.23 -9.72
N ILE A 365 24.94 -2.90 -9.70
CA ILE A 365 26.03 -2.63 -8.74
C ILE A 365 26.76 -1.38 -9.17
#